data_AF-A0A931F0F2-F1
#
_entry.id   AF-A0A931F0F2-F1
#
_cell.length_a   1.000
_cell.length_b   1.000
_cell.length_c   1.000
_cell.angle_alpha   90.00
_cell.angle_beta   90.00
_cell.angle_gamma   90.00
#
_symmetry.space_group_name_H-M   'P 1'
#
loop_
_entity.id
_entity.type
_entity.pdbx_description
1 polymer ?
#
loop_
_entity_poly.entity_id
_entity_poly.type
_entity_poly.pdbx_seq_one_letter_code
_entity_poly.pdbx_strand_id
1 'polypeptide(L)'
;MPEPTEPEPVPPAPGMTISIRSRRDVVVVDPDRFMAAARQAYRAANPGLTEAEAAEAVVDVYDAVHALLDRDGRLVPDGPERTRPGVRVHDRPDGLSPAGWEEQIVIDDPMPLQDYGCFPLEDPFALPSARPQTQV
;
A
#
# COMPACT_ATOMS: atom_id res chain seq x y z
N MET A 1 -18.04 -14.79 -26.78
CA MET A 1 -17.38 -14.31 -25.55
C MET A 1 -18.45 -14.24 -24.48
N PRO A 2 -18.34 -14.96 -23.35
CA PRO A 2 -19.28 -14.79 -22.27
C PRO A 2 -19.14 -13.38 -21.69
N GLU A 3 -20.27 -12.72 -21.42
CA GLU A 3 -20.31 -11.42 -20.76
C GLU A 3 -19.89 -11.57 -19.29
N PRO A 4 -19.16 -10.61 -18.71
CA PRO A 4 -18.82 -10.64 -17.28
C PRO A 4 -20.11 -10.56 -16.47
N THR A 5 -20.43 -11.63 -15.75
CA THR A 5 -21.57 -11.66 -14.83
C THR A 5 -21.25 -10.75 -13.66
N GLU A 6 -22.00 -9.65 -13.51
CA GLU A 6 -21.87 -8.79 -12.33
C GLU A 6 -22.22 -9.61 -11.07
N PRO A 7 -21.41 -9.54 -10.01
CA PRO A 7 -21.66 -10.33 -8.81
C PRO A 7 -22.96 -9.89 -8.13
N GLU A 8 -23.78 -10.86 -7.71
CA GLU A 8 -25.02 -10.58 -6.99
C GLU A 8 -24.73 -9.89 -5.63
N PRO A 9 -25.60 -8.97 -5.18
CA PRO A 9 -25.42 -8.28 -3.91
C PRO A 9 -25.54 -9.25 -2.72
N VAL A 10 -24.48 -9.33 -1.91
CA VAL A 10 -24.42 -10.18 -0.70
C VAL A 10 -24.69 -9.32 0.56
N PRO A 11 -25.76 -9.59 1.34
CA PRO A 11 -26.02 -8.85 2.58
C PRO A 11 -25.08 -9.30 3.72
N PRO A 12 -24.69 -8.41 4.65
CA PRO A 12 -23.84 -8.78 5.77
C PRO A 12 -24.58 -9.70 6.75
N ALA A 13 -23.88 -10.73 7.26
CA ALA A 13 -24.42 -11.72 8.20
C ALA A 13 -23.48 -11.95 9.41
N PRO A 14 -24.01 -12.32 10.59
CA PRO A 14 -23.16 -12.66 11.74
C PRO A 14 -22.19 -13.80 11.43
N GLY A 15 -20.91 -13.63 11.79
CA GLY A 15 -19.86 -14.62 11.53
C GLY A 15 -19.21 -14.54 10.14
N MET A 16 -19.70 -13.65 9.27
CA MET A 16 -19.09 -13.38 7.96
C MET A 16 -17.70 -12.78 8.11
N THR A 17 -16.73 -13.29 7.35
CA THR A 17 -15.37 -12.74 7.29
C THR A 17 -15.17 -11.94 6.02
N ILE A 18 -14.61 -10.74 6.13
CA ILE A 18 -14.27 -9.90 4.97
C ILE A 18 -12.76 -9.71 4.97
N SER A 19 -12.09 -10.32 4.00
CA SER A 19 -10.66 -10.14 3.75
C SER A 19 -10.45 -9.11 2.64
N ILE A 20 -9.59 -8.13 2.90
CA ILE A 20 -9.17 -7.15 1.90
C ILE A 20 -7.67 -7.35 1.66
N ARG A 21 -7.31 -7.68 0.42
CA ARG A 21 -5.91 -7.73 -0.04
C ARG A 21 -5.68 -6.56 -0.97
N SER A 22 -4.76 -5.68 -0.61
CA SER A 22 -4.38 -4.55 -1.45
C SER A 22 -2.90 -4.61 -1.77
N ARG A 23 -2.57 -4.27 -3.02
CA ARG A 23 -1.20 -4.03 -3.46
C ARG A 23 -1.11 -2.63 -4.02
N ARG A 24 -0.17 -1.85 -3.51
CA ARG A 24 0.09 -0.49 -3.98
C ARG A 24 1.57 -0.32 -4.21
N ASP A 25 1.93 -0.14 -5.48
CA ASP A 25 3.33 0.07 -5.86
C ASP A 25 3.57 1.58 -5.99
N VAL A 26 4.69 2.05 -5.43
CA VAL A 26 5.16 3.43 -5.52
C VAL A 26 6.63 3.44 -5.90
N VAL A 27 7.08 4.52 -6.52
CA VAL A 27 8.49 4.74 -6.84
C VAL A 27 8.95 6.02 -6.17
N VAL A 28 10.02 5.92 -5.39
CA VAL A 28 10.72 7.09 -4.84
C VAL A 28 11.37 7.81 -6.02
N VAL A 29 10.87 9.02 -6.30
CA VAL A 29 11.40 9.88 -7.38
C VAL A 29 12.24 11.03 -6.83
N ASP A 30 12.05 11.37 -5.55
CA ASP A 30 12.79 12.39 -4.82
C ASP A 30 13.01 11.87 -3.37
N PRO A 31 14.17 11.23 -3.08
CA PRO A 31 14.43 10.61 -1.78
C PRO A 31 14.44 11.61 -0.63
N ASP A 32 14.98 12.81 -0.84
CA ASP A 32 15.07 13.83 0.20
C ASP A 32 13.68 14.32 0.59
N ARG A 33 12.82 14.55 -0.40
CA ARG A 33 11.42 14.93 -0.17
C ARG A 33 10.63 13.80 0.49
N PHE A 34 10.86 12.56 0.08
CA PHE A 34 10.26 11.39 0.71
C PHE A 34 10.61 11.30 2.20
N MET A 35 11.88 11.41 2.56
CA MET A 35 12.32 11.38 3.96
C MET A 35 11.79 12.58 4.75
N ALA A 36 11.76 13.78 4.15
CA ALA A 36 11.20 14.97 4.78
C ALA A 36 9.69 14.82 5.06
N ALA A 37 8.93 14.29 4.10
CA ALA A 37 7.50 14.05 4.25
C ALA A 37 7.22 13.01 5.35
N ALA A 38 8.00 11.94 5.43
CA ALA A 38 7.86 10.93 6.47
C ALA A 38 8.19 11.48 7.88
N ARG A 39 9.26 12.26 8.03
CA ARG A 39 9.58 12.95 9.29
C ARG A 39 8.47 13.91 9.71
N GLN A 40 7.91 14.65 8.76
CA GLN A 40 6.77 15.52 9.03
C GLN A 40 5.55 14.72 9.48
N ALA A 41 5.27 13.57 8.85
CA ALA A 41 4.19 12.68 9.25
C ALA A 41 4.39 12.14 10.68
N TYR A 42 5.59 11.67 11.00
CA TYR A 42 5.94 11.19 12.33
C TYR A 42 5.77 12.28 13.40
N ARG A 43 6.17 13.53 13.12
CA ARG A 43 5.95 14.67 14.03
C ARG A 43 4.48 15.01 14.21
N ALA A 44 3.69 14.94 13.15
CA ALA A 44 2.26 15.20 13.23
C ALA A 44 1.55 14.19 14.15
N ALA A 45 2.02 12.94 14.17
CA ALA A 45 1.52 11.90 15.07
C ALA A 45 2.05 12.01 16.51
N ASN A 46 3.18 12.70 16.73
CA ASN A 46 3.85 12.83 18.03
C ASN A 46 4.00 14.32 18.43
N PRO A 47 2.93 14.96 18.92
CA PRO A 47 2.97 16.37 19.31
C PRO A 47 4.01 16.60 20.41
N GLY A 48 4.94 17.53 20.16
CA GLY A 48 6.01 17.87 21.11
C GLY A 48 7.40 17.48 20.64
N LEU A 49 7.52 16.60 19.63
CA LEU A 49 8.82 16.31 19.01
C LEU A 49 9.31 17.47 18.13
N THR A 50 10.59 17.77 18.29
CA THR A 50 11.35 18.67 17.43
C THR A 50 11.67 18.02 16.09
N GLU A 51 12.23 18.81 15.18
CA GLU A 51 12.65 18.30 13.87
C GLU A 51 13.85 17.34 13.97
N ALA A 52 14.79 17.65 14.87
CA ALA A 52 15.96 16.81 15.10
C ALA A 52 15.57 15.43 15.64
N GLU A 53 14.68 15.39 16.65
CA GLU A 53 14.20 14.12 17.22
C GLU A 53 13.45 13.28 16.19
N ALA A 54 12.69 13.91 15.30
CA ALA A 54 12.04 13.20 14.19
C ALA A 54 13.03 12.67 13.16
N ALA A 55 14.11 13.41 12.89
CA ALA A 55 15.17 12.95 12.00
C ALA A 55 15.97 11.77 12.57
N GLU A 56 16.12 11.70 13.90
CA GLU A 56 16.71 10.56 14.61
C GLU A 56 15.78 9.35 14.67
N ALA A 57 14.46 9.56 14.71
CA ALA A 57 13.46 8.49 14.72
C ALA A 57 13.16 7.91 13.32
N VAL A 58 13.32 8.70 12.27
CA VAL A 58 13.07 8.30 10.87
C VAL A 58 14.36 8.42 10.07
N VAL A 59 15.16 7.35 10.11
CA VAL A 59 16.51 7.31 9.55
C VAL A 59 16.58 6.53 8.25
N ASP A 60 15.67 5.58 8.02
CA ASP A 60 15.66 4.75 6.83
C ASP A 60 14.29 4.65 6.13
N VAL A 61 14.25 3.86 5.06
CA VAL A 61 13.06 3.66 4.22
C VAL A 61 11.96 2.92 4.99
N TYR A 62 12.30 1.98 5.87
CA TYR A 62 11.30 1.24 6.64
C TYR A 62 10.61 2.18 7.64
N ASP A 63 11.38 2.98 8.38
CA ASP A 63 10.84 3.98 9.29
C ASP A 63 9.94 4.97 8.53
N ALA A 64 10.39 5.40 7.35
CA ALA A 64 9.66 6.35 6.54
C ALA A 64 8.33 5.78 6.03
N VAL A 65 8.34 4.53 5.55
CA VAL A 65 7.15 3.80 5.12
C VAL A 65 6.17 3.65 6.28
N HIS A 66 6.66 3.24 7.46
CA HIS A 66 5.81 3.11 8.64
C HIS A 66 5.17 4.44 9.05
N ALA A 67 5.95 5.52 9.13
CA ALA A 67 5.44 6.83 9.51
C ALA A 67 4.33 7.34 8.56
N LEU A 68 4.44 7.07 7.26
CA LEU A 68 3.42 7.44 6.28
C LEU A 68 2.18 6.53 6.35
N LEU A 69 2.37 5.21 6.52
CA LEU A 69 1.27 4.26 6.68
C LEU A 69 0.46 4.53 7.95
N ASP A 70 1.13 4.82 9.07
CA ASP A 70 0.46 5.11 10.35
C ASP A 70 -0.38 6.38 10.26
N ARG A 71 0.07 7.38 9.50
CA ARG A 71 -0.65 8.65 9.33
C ARG A 71 -1.82 8.54 8.35
N ASP A 72 -1.56 8.00 7.16
CA ASP A 72 -2.48 8.12 6.02
C ASP A 72 -3.17 6.78 5.67
N GLY A 73 -2.76 5.67 6.27
CA GLY A 73 -3.20 4.32 5.92
C GLY A 73 -2.70 3.84 4.55
N ARG A 74 -1.91 4.66 3.84
CA ARG A 74 -1.36 4.40 2.50
C ARG A 74 -0.17 5.32 2.22
N LEU A 75 0.80 4.84 1.45
CA LEU A 75 2.02 5.61 1.12
C LEU A 75 1.77 6.84 0.24
N VAL A 76 0.68 6.84 -0.53
CA VAL A 76 0.31 7.94 -1.42
C VAL A 76 -1.10 8.34 -1.02
N PRO A 77 -1.28 9.42 -0.24
CA PRO A 77 -2.56 9.81 0.31
C PRO A 77 -3.59 10.24 -0.75
N ASP A 78 -3.18 10.43 -2.01
CA ASP A 78 -4.08 10.71 -3.15
C ASP A 78 -3.67 9.94 -4.41
N GLY A 79 -4.58 9.11 -4.96
CA GLY A 79 -4.46 8.61 -6.33
C GLY A 79 -5.63 7.69 -6.70
N PRO A 80 -6.39 8.04 -7.76
CA PRO A 80 -5.96 7.63 -9.09
C PRO A 80 -6.05 8.77 -10.11
N GLU A 81 -4.99 9.54 -10.29
CA GLU A 81 -4.77 10.06 -11.64
C GLU A 81 -4.21 8.89 -12.43
N ARG A 82 -4.94 8.50 -13.49
CA ARG A 82 -4.49 7.52 -14.49
C ARG A 82 -3.17 8.01 -15.09
N THR A 83 -2.08 7.78 -14.39
CA THR A 83 -0.75 8.07 -14.89
C THR A 83 -0.55 7.10 -16.03
N ARG A 84 -0.19 7.62 -17.21
CA ARG A 84 0.09 6.73 -18.34
C ARG A 84 1.20 5.77 -17.91
N PRO A 85 1.11 4.47 -18.24
CA PRO A 85 2.17 3.53 -17.95
C PRO A 85 3.54 4.09 -18.35
N GLY A 86 4.52 4.02 -17.45
CA GLY A 86 5.87 4.51 -17.68
C GLY A 86 6.10 6.01 -17.41
N VAL A 87 5.08 6.81 -17.12
CA VAL A 87 5.24 8.23 -16.76
C VAL A 87 5.38 8.38 -15.25
N ARG A 88 6.44 9.07 -14.81
CA ARG A 88 6.69 9.37 -13.39
C ARG A 88 6.18 10.77 -13.06
N VAL A 89 5.55 10.91 -11.89
CA VAL A 89 5.12 12.20 -11.37
C VAL A 89 6.18 12.71 -10.39
N HIS A 90 6.91 13.75 -10.77
CA HIS A 90 8.05 14.27 -9.99
C HIS A 90 7.66 15.37 -9.00
N ASP A 91 6.55 16.07 -9.24
CA ASP A 91 6.21 17.28 -8.48
C ASP A 91 5.38 17.01 -7.22
N ARG A 92 5.20 15.73 -6.85
CA ARG A 92 4.40 15.40 -5.66
C ARG A 92 5.11 15.80 -4.37
N PRO A 93 4.36 16.26 -3.35
CA PRO A 93 4.94 16.71 -2.08
C PRO A 93 5.52 15.57 -1.24
N ASP A 94 5.11 14.32 -1.49
CA ASP A 94 5.56 13.13 -0.78
C ASP A 94 6.81 12.47 -1.39
N GLY A 95 7.33 12.98 -2.51
CA GLY A 95 8.49 12.40 -3.21
C GLY A 95 8.22 11.02 -3.83
N LEU A 96 6.94 10.61 -3.88
CA LEU A 96 6.51 9.31 -4.38
C LEU A 96 5.70 9.46 -5.66
N SER A 97 6.04 8.67 -6.67
CA SER A 97 5.24 8.50 -7.88
C SER A 97 4.41 7.23 -7.76
N PRO A 98 3.08 7.26 -7.97
CA PRO A 98 2.27 6.06 -8.10
C PRO A 98 2.80 5.13 -9.22
N ALA A 99 2.78 3.82 -8.99
CA ALA A 99 3.27 2.82 -9.94
C ALA A 99 2.30 1.64 -10.17
N GLY A 100 1.21 1.55 -9.43
CA GLY A 100 0.16 0.55 -9.61
C GLY A 100 -0.74 0.45 -8.38
N TRP A 101 -1.98 0.02 -8.58
CA TRP A 101 -2.88 -0.36 -7.48
C TRP A 101 -3.76 -1.53 -7.90
N GLU A 102 -3.94 -2.48 -6.99
CA GLU A 102 -4.87 -3.60 -7.13
C GLU A 102 -5.50 -3.87 -5.77
N GLU A 103 -6.81 -4.14 -5.75
CA GLU A 103 -7.55 -4.45 -4.54
C GLU A 103 -8.49 -5.62 -4.82
N GLN A 104 -8.48 -6.60 -3.92
CA GLN A 104 -9.35 -7.76 -3.95
C GLN A 104 -10.10 -7.87 -2.62
N ILE A 105 -11.43 -7.95 -2.72
CA ILE A 105 -12.31 -8.23 -1.60
C ILE A 105 -12.73 -9.70 -1.70
N VAL A 106 -12.47 -10.47 -0.64
CA VAL A 106 -12.86 -11.88 -0.53
C VAL A 106 -13.82 -12.02 0.65
N ILE A 107 -15.03 -12.47 0.35
CA ILE A 107 -16.04 -12.80 1.36
C ILE A 107 -15.85 -14.25 1.78
N ASP A 108 -15.86 -14.47 3.10
CA ASP A 108 -15.63 -15.75 3.75
C ASP A 108 -14.33 -16.43 3.26
N ASP A 109 -13.25 -15.64 3.31
CA ASP A 109 -11.91 -16.11 2.97
C ASP A 109 -11.58 -17.37 3.77
N PRO A 110 -11.25 -18.50 3.12
CA PRO A 110 -10.92 -19.74 3.81
C PRO A 110 -9.62 -19.64 4.64
N MET A 111 -8.84 -18.59 4.44
CA MET A 111 -7.60 -18.34 5.17
C MET A 111 -7.56 -16.91 5.76
N PRO A 112 -8.40 -16.58 6.76
CA PRO A 112 -8.42 -15.26 7.36
C PRO A 112 -7.21 -15.07 8.29
N LEU A 113 -6.64 -13.86 8.33
CA LEU A 113 -5.37 -13.59 9.04
C LEU A 113 -5.41 -13.90 10.54
N GLN A 114 -6.58 -13.80 11.19
CA GLN A 114 -6.71 -14.06 12.62
C GLN A 114 -6.42 -15.52 12.99
N ASP A 115 -6.59 -16.47 12.07
CA ASP A 115 -6.54 -17.90 12.37
C ASP A 115 -5.12 -18.49 12.30
N TYR A 116 -4.15 -17.76 11.73
CA TYR A 116 -2.80 -18.27 11.46
C TYR A 116 -1.68 -17.55 12.24
N GLY A 117 -2.00 -16.56 13.07
CA GLY A 117 -1.01 -15.81 13.85
C GLY A 117 0.10 -15.19 12.96
N CYS A 118 1.35 -15.17 13.44
CA CYS A 118 2.49 -14.60 12.71
C CYS A 118 3.06 -15.48 11.59
N PHE A 119 2.53 -16.70 11.36
CA PHE A 119 3.13 -17.69 10.45
C PHE A 119 2.08 -18.35 9.54
N PRO A 120 1.65 -17.68 8.47
CA PRO A 120 0.76 -18.29 7.50
C PRO A 120 1.46 -19.47 6.78
N LEU A 121 0.69 -20.51 6.43
CA LEU A 121 1.18 -21.71 5.73
C LEU A 121 1.67 -21.40 4.30
N GLU A 122 1.11 -20.36 3.68
CA GLU A 122 1.49 -19.80 2.38
C GLU A 122 1.67 -18.29 2.52
N ASP A 123 2.54 -17.67 1.72
CA ASP A 123 2.68 -16.21 1.70
C ASP A 123 1.40 -15.58 1.12
N PRO A 124 0.57 -14.88 1.93
CA PRO A 124 -0.68 -14.29 1.45
C PRO A 124 -0.46 -13.15 0.45
N PHE A 125 0.79 -12.72 0.26
CA PHE A 125 1.21 -11.69 -0.69
C PHE A 125 2.03 -12.25 -1.86
N ALA A 126 2.11 -13.57 -2.00
CA ALA A 126 2.82 -14.20 -3.12
C ALA A 126 2.25 -13.69 -4.46
N LEU A 127 3.09 -13.03 -5.25
CA LEU A 127 2.72 -12.60 -6.58
C LEU A 127 2.67 -13.82 -7.52
N PRO A 128 1.76 -13.86 -8.51
CA PRO A 128 1.83 -14.88 -9.55
C PRO A 128 3.21 -14.82 -10.22
N SER A 129 3.89 -15.97 -10.31
CA SER A 129 5.19 -16.08 -10.97
C SER A 129 5.12 -15.41 -12.35
N ALA A 130 6.02 -14.46 -12.61
CA ALA A 130 6.07 -13.74 -13.88
C ALA A 130 6.04 -14.74 -15.04
N ARG A 131 5.11 -14.56 -16.00
CA ARG A 131 5.16 -15.32 -17.26
C ARG A 131 6.52 -15.09 -17.90
N PRO A 132 7.20 -16.13 -18.44
CA PRO A 132 8.44 -15.92 -19.19
C PRO A 132 8.14 -14.96 -20.34
N GLN A 133 8.93 -13.90 -20.42
CA GLN A 133 8.81 -12.90 -21.47
C GLN A 133 9.09 -13.59 -22.81
N THR A 134 8.07 -13.71 -23.66
CA THR A 134 8.28 -14.06 -25.07
C THR A 134 8.99 -12.88 -25.73
N GLN A 135 10.29 -13.03 -25.94
CA GLN A 135 11.10 -12.14 -26.74
C GLN A 135 10.71 -12.33 -28.22
N VAL A 136 10.36 -11.23 -28.90
CA VAL A 136 10.32 -11.12 -30.37
C VAL A 136 11.23 -9.97 -30.75
#